data_AF-A0A496LHH9-F1
#
_entry.id   AF-A0A496LHH9-F1
#
_cell.length_a   1.000
_cell.length_b   1.000
_cell.length_c   1.000
_cell.angle_alpha   90.00
_cell.angle_beta   90.00
_cell.angle_gamma   90.00
#
_symmetry.space_group_name_H-M   'P 1'
#
loop_
_entity.id
_entity.type
_entity.pdbx_description
1 polymer ?
#
loop_
_entity_poly.entity_id
_entity_poly.type
_entity_poly.pdbx_seq_one_letter_code
_entity_poly.pdbx_strand_id
1 'polypeptide(L)'
;IELKNDELEMIPEIIYEIRDSSFKFIIFCDDLSFEAGDMSYKFLKPVLEGSIEKAPKNVLVYATSNRRHLISELKSDNEGARVGETELHYSDAVEEKIALSDRFGLWLSFYQGSFADYLKIVDFYFKDFVGDRGMLHELAKQYAQLRASRSGRTARQFYLSYKDKI
;
A
#
# COMPACT_ATOMS: atom_id res chain seq x y z
N ILE A 1 -12.84 3.84 8.61
CA ILE A 1 -11.95 4.46 9.60
C ILE A 1 -10.58 4.40 9.00
N GLU A 2 -9.93 5.53 8.78
CA GLU A 2 -8.61 5.61 8.17
C GLU A 2 -7.58 5.87 9.27
N LEU A 3 -6.46 5.15 9.21
CA LEU A 3 -5.36 5.25 10.16
C LEU A 3 -4.04 5.33 9.39
N LYS A 4 -3.13 6.16 9.88
CA LYS A 4 -1.74 6.16 9.49
C LYS A 4 -0.94 5.15 10.30
N ASN A 5 0.30 4.94 9.90
CA ASN A 5 1.21 3.99 10.54
C ASN A 5 1.53 4.35 12.00
N ASP A 6 1.62 5.65 12.33
CA ASP A 6 1.80 6.16 13.69
C ASP A 6 0.54 6.08 14.56
N GLU A 7 -0.61 5.77 13.96
CA GLU A 7 -1.92 5.70 14.61
C GLU A 7 -2.37 4.26 14.90
N LEU A 8 -1.55 3.25 14.56
CA LEU A 8 -1.90 1.84 14.73
C LEU A 8 -2.19 1.45 16.18
N GLU A 9 -1.61 2.16 17.16
CA GLU A 9 -1.86 1.93 18.58
C GLU A 9 -3.31 2.14 19.01
N MET A 10 -4.08 2.92 18.24
CA MET A 10 -5.51 3.16 18.49
C MET A 10 -6.41 2.01 18.05
N ILE A 11 -5.92 1.06 17.25
CA ILE A 11 -6.73 -0.03 16.68
C ILE A 11 -7.50 -0.82 17.74
N PRO A 12 -6.90 -1.25 18.88
CA PRO A 12 -7.63 -2.00 19.89
C PRO A 12 -8.82 -1.23 20.49
N GLU A 13 -8.64 0.06 20.77
CA GLU A 13 -9.69 0.92 21.33
C GLU A 13 -10.80 1.16 20.30
N ILE A 14 -10.44 1.48 19.05
CA ILE A 14 -11.41 1.64 17.96
C ILE A 14 -12.25 0.38 17.77
N ILE A 15 -11.61 -0.80 17.81
CA ILE A 15 -12.31 -2.08 17.68
C ILE A 15 -13.27 -2.30 18.84
N TYR A 16 -12.85 -2.00 20.07
CA TYR A 16 -13.69 -2.13 21.25
C TYR A 16 -14.98 -1.31 21.11
N GLU A 17 -14.87 -0.06 20.67
CA GLU A 17 -16.01 0.84 20.50
C GLU A 17 -16.98 0.39 19.40
N ILE A 18 -16.47 -0.20 18.31
CA ILE A 18 -17.31 -0.54 17.14
C ILE A 18 -17.79 -2.00 17.12
N ARG A 19 -17.32 -2.87 18.02
CA ARG A 19 -17.58 -4.33 17.95
C ARG A 19 -19.06 -4.71 18.03
N ASP A 20 -19.85 -3.99 18.82
CA ASP A 20 -21.27 -4.27 19.06
C ASP A 20 -22.20 -3.42 18.18
N SER A 21 -21.62 -2.59 17.31
CA SER A 21 -22.34 -1.77 16.37
C SER A 21 -23.00 -2.62 15.27
N SER A 22 -24.21 -2.23 14.85
CA SER A 22 -24.92 -2.85 13.73
C SER A 22 -24.29 -2.53 12.36
N PHE A 23 -23.42 -1.51 12.30
CA PHE A 23 -22.74 -1.10 11.08
C PHE A 23 -21.54 -2.00 10.76
N LYS A 24 -21.16 -2.01 9.47
CA LYS A 24 -19.95 -2.66 8.96
C LYS A 24 -18.86 -1.61 8.75
N PHE A 25 -17.64 -1.91 9.19
CA PHE A 25 -16.52 -1.00 9.16
C PHE A 25 -15.35 -1.59 8.35
N ILE A 26 -14.68 -0.71 7.63
CA ILE A 26 -13.34 -0.96 7.10
C ILE A 26 -12.38 -0.09 7.91
N ILE A 27 -11.39 -0.73 8.52
CA ILE A 27 -10.18 -0.07 9.02
C ILE A 27 -9.20 -0.05 7.86
N PHE A 28 -8.86 1.14 7.39
CA PHE A 28 -7.97 1.36 6.27
C PHE A 28 -6.65 1.94 6.78
N CYS A 29 -5.57 1.18 6.66
CA CYS A 29 -4.22 1.60 7.01
C CYS A 29 -3.50 2.08 5.75
N ASP A 30 -3.24 3.38 5.63
CA ASP A 30 -2.54 3.92 4.47
C ASP A 30 -1.01 3.85 4.65
N ASP A 31 -0.31 3.44 3.59
CA ASP A 31 1.16 3.30 3.50
C ASP A 31 1.80 2.50 4.65
N LEU A 32 1.21 1.35 4.94
CA LEU A 32 1.70 0.43 5.96
C LEU A 32 3.08 -0.11 5.56
N SER A 33 4.08 0.19 6.37
CA SER A 33 5.43 -0.35 6.23
C SER A 33 6.15 -0.38 7.57
N PHE A 34 6.89 -1.45 7.84
CA PHE A 34 7.61 -1.61 9.10
C PHE A 34 9.10 -1.52 8.86
N GLU A 35 9.77 -0.74 9.70
CA GLU A 35 11.24 -0.69 9.76
C GLU A 35 11.78 -1.69 10.78
N ALA A 36 13.10 -1.89 10.76
CA ALA A 36 13.82 -2.66 11.75
C ALA A 36 13.58 -2.05 13.15
N GLY A 37 13.16 -2.87 14.12
CA GLY A 37 12.84 -2.41 15.47
C GLY A 37 11.48 -1.71 15.65
N ASP A 38 10.71 -1.48 14.58
CA ASP A 38 9.34 -0.98 14.71
C ASP A 38 8.44 -2.04 15.35
N MET A 39 7.72 -1.66 16.41
CA MET A 39 6.83 -2.51 17.22
C MET A 39 5.34 -2.22 16.98
N SER A 40 5.02 -1.22 16.14
CA SER A 40 3.64 -0.81 15.81
C SER A 40 2.81 -1.95 15.20
N TYR A 41 3.46 -2.89 14.51
CA TYR A 41 2.82 -4.09 13.94
C TYR A 41 2.07 -4.92 14.99
N LYS A 42 2.47 -4.88 16.27
CA LYS A 42 1.80 -5.63 17.34
C LYS A 42 0.35 -5.21 17.56
N PHE A 43 0.01 -3.96 17.26
CA PHE A 43 -1.35 -3.45 17.38
C PHE A 43 -2.31 -3.97 16.30
N LEU A 44 -1.78 -4.52 15.20
CA LEU A 44 -2.58 -5.19 14.17
C LEU A 44 -2.94 -6.63 14.54
N LYS A 45 -2.22 -7.23 15.50
CA LYS A 45 -2.44 -8.63 15.89
C LYS A 45 -3.85 -8.97 16.32
N PRO A 46 -4.55 -8.16 17.15
CA PRO A 46 -5.92 -8.50 17.57
C PRO A 46 -6.88 -8.70 16.39
N VAL A 47 -6.65 -7.98 15.29
CA VAL A 47 -7.53 -8.00 14.11
C VAL A 47 -7.14 -9.08 13.12
N LEU A 48 -5.83 -9.34 12.98
CA LEU A 48 -5.30 -10.29 12.01
C LEU A 48 -5.12 -11.70 12.57
N GLU A 49 -4.81 -11.82 13.86
CA GLU A 49 -4.51 -13.10 14.49
C GLU A 49 -5.75 -13.83 14.99
N GLY A 50 -6.87 -13.11 15.20
CA GLY A 50 -7.99 -13.65 15.95
C GLY A 50 -7.47 -14.13 17.31
N SER A 51 -7.15 -13.19 18.20
CA SER A 51 -6.70 -13.53 19.54
C SER A 51 -7.80 -14.28 20.32
N ILE A 52 -7.60 -14.51 21.62
CA ILE A 52 -8.61 -15.13 22.50
C ILE A 52 -10.00 -14.48 22.33
N GLU A 53 -10.04 -13.19 21.97
CA GLU A 53 -11.22 -12.55 21.40
C GLU A 53 -11.22 -12.59 19.87
N LYS A 54 -12.23 -13.24 19.28
CA LYS A 54 -12.41 -13.25 17.83
C LYS A 54 -12.52 -11.81 17.30
N ALA A 55 -11.81 -11.54 16.20
CA ALA A 55 -11.97 -10.30 15.46
C ALA A 55 -13.47 -10.04 15.18
N PRO A 56 -13.96 -8.80 15.33
CA PRO A 56 -15.37 -8.50 15.15
C PRO A 56 -15.84 -8.88 13.74
N LYS A 57 -16.98 -9.58 13.64
CA LYS A 57 -17.57 -9.97 12.34
C LYS A 57 -18.03 -8.78 11.49
N ASN A 58 -17.97 -7.58 12.04
CA ASN A 58 -18.35 -6.34 11.38
C ASN A 58 -17.15 -5.47 10.97
N VAL A 59 -15.91 -5.94 11.14
CA VAL A 59 -14.69 -5.19 10.81
C VAL A 59 -13.88 -5.93 9.74
N LEU A 60 -13.41 -5.19 8.72
CA LEU A 60 -12.40 -5.62 7.77
C LEU A 60 -11.18 -4.70 7.83
N VAL A 61 -9.98 -5.24 7.67
CA VAL A 61 -8.73 -4.47 7.62
C VAL A 61 -8.22 -4.45 6.19
N TYR A 62 -8.08 -3.24 5.65
CA TYR A 62 -7.39 -2.98 4.39
C TYR A 62 -6.10 -2.22 4.69
N ALA A 63 -5.03 -2.58 4.01
CA ALA A 63 -3.77 -1.85 4.09
C ALA A 63 -3.24 -1.60 2.67
N THR A 64 -2.69 -0.41 2.43
CA THR A 64 -1.85 -0.15 1.26
C THR A 64 -0.39 -0.26 1.69
N SER A 65 0.49 -0.65 0.77
CA SER A 65 1.94 -0.57 0.99
C SER A 65 2.64 -0.22 -0.30
N ASN A 66 3.58 0.73 -0.22
CA ASN A 66 4.47 1.04 -1.34
C ASN A 66 5.64 0.05 -1.45
N ARG A 67 5.79 -0.89 -0.50
CA ARG A 67 6.82 -1.92 -0.51
C ARG A 67 6.22 -3.27 -0.98
N ARG A 68 7.01 -4.07 -1.70
CA ARG A 68 6.60 -5.43 -2.12
C ARG A 68 6.29 -6.35 -0.94
N HIS A 69 6.97 -6.12 0.17
CA HIS A 69 6.74 -6.76 1.45
C HIS A 69 6.45 -5.65 2.47
N LEU A 70 5.52 -5.87 3.40
CA LEU A 70 5.23 -4.93 4.48
C LEU A 70 6.46 -4.63 5.35
N ILE A 71 7.48 -5.48 5.30
CA ILE A 71 8.74 -5.38 6.03
C ILE A 71 9.86 -5.10 5.04
N SER A 72 10.77 -4.20 5.40
CA SER A 72 12.00 -4.01 4.65
C SER A 72 12.97 -5.16 4.87
N GLU A 73 13.13 -6.04 3.89
CA GLU A 73 14.29 -6.95 3.81
C GLU A 73 15.52 -6.13 3.38
N LEU A 74 16.23 -5.52 4.33
CA LEU A 74 17.52 -4.91 4.01
C LEU A 74 18.56 -6.01 3.79
N LYS A 75 18.91 -6.26 2.52
CA LYS A 75 20.02 -7.15 2.13
C LYS A 75 21.38 -6.74 2.73
N SER A 76 21.53 -5.51 3.21
CA SER A 76 22.74 -5.01 3.86
C SER A 76 22.88 -5.41 5.33
N ASP A 77 21.84 -5.98 5.96
CA ASP A 77 21.91 -6.44 7.37
C ASP A 77 22.65 -7.78 7.53
N ASN A 78 22.86 -8.53 6.44
CA ASN A 78 23.55 -9.81 6.48
C ASN A 78 25.08 -9.70 6.59
N GLU A 79 25.68 -8.52 6.37
CA GLU A 79 27.14 -8.39 6.24
C GLU A 79 27.81 -7.53 7.34
N GLY A 80 27.05 -6.96 8.30
CA GLY A 80 27.60 -5.96 9.23
C GLY A 80 27.25 -6.09 10.73
N ALA A 81 26.34 -6.97 11.14
CA ALA A 81 25.98 -7.11 12.55
C ALA A 81 26.92 -8.08 13.27
N ARG A 82 27.35 -7.72 14.47
CA ARG A 82 28.29 -8.49 15.28
C ARG A 82 27.55 -9.61 16.00
N VAL A 83 28.10 -10.82 15.91
CA VAL A 83 27.68 -12.04 16.63
C VAL A 83 27.51 -11.76 18.14
N GLY A 84 26.26 -11.84 18.60
CA GLY A 84 25.83 -11.64 19.98
C GLY A 84 24.29 -11.61 20.07
N GLU A 85 23.70 -11.87 21.25
CA GLU A 85 22.25 -12.07 21.54
C GLU A 85 21.27 -11.20 20.74
N THR A 86 21.67 -10.01 20.32
CA THR A 86 20.94 -9.11 19.43
C THR A 86 20.53 -9.73 18.08
N GLU A 87 21.35 -10.61 17.48
CA GLU A 87 21.02 -11.28 16.20
C GLU A 87 19.85 -12.25 16.33
N LEU A 88 19.78 -12.99 17.45
CA LEU A 88 18.70 -13.95 17.69
C LEU A 88 17.35 -13.23 17.82
N HIS A 89 17.32 -12.17 18.64
CA HIS A 89 16.12 -11.34 18.83
C HIS A 89 15.71 -10.59 17.56
N TYR A 90 16.67 -10.25 16.69
CA TYR A 90 16.38 -9.61 15.42
C TYR A 90 15.69 -10.59 14.45
N SER A 91 16.21 -11.82 14.34
CA SER A 91 15.61 -12.87 13.52
C SER A 91 14.19 -13.20 13.98
N ASP A 92 13.96 -13.32 15.29
CA ASP A 92 12.63 -13.58 15.87
C ASP A 92 11.64 -12.46 15.51
N ALA A 93 12.07 -11.20 15.61
CA ALA A 93 11.22 -10.04 15.29
C ALA A 93 10.88 -9.96 13.78
N VAL A 94 11.77 -10.40 12.91
CA VAL A 94 11.53 -10.50 11.47
C VAL A 94 10.52 -11.61 11.17
N GLU A 95 10.71 -12.81 11.74
CA GLU A 95 9.77 -13.93 11.58
C GLU A 95 8.36 -13.58 12.08
N GLU A 96 8.25 -12.90 13.23
CA GLU A 96 6.97 -12.48 13.81
C GLU A 96 6.21 -11.51 12.88
N LYS A 97 6.93 -10.59 12.24
CA LYS A 97 6.35 -9.67 11.27
C LYS A 97 5.93 -10.38 9.97
N ILE A 98 6.73 -11.33 9.47
CA ILE A 98 6.37 -12.13 8.29
C ILE A 98 5.08 -12.92 8.58
N ALA A 99 5.01 -13.56 9.75
CA ALA A 99 3.83 -14.28 10.18
C ALA A 99 2.58 -13.38 10.33
N LEU A 100 2.74 -12.09 10.64
CA LEU A 100 1.64 -11.12 10.62
C LEU A 100 1.21 -10.79 9.17
N SER A 101 2.19 -10.55 8.30
CA SER A 101 1.98 -10.26 6.88
C SER A 101 1.20 -11.38 6.20
N ASP A 102 1.52 -12.64 6.48
CA ASP A 102 0.83 -13.81 5.92
C ASP A 102 -0.65 -13.91 6.32
N ARG A 103 -1.09 -13.20 7.37
CA ARG A 103 -2.49 -13.19 7.82
C ARG A 103 -3.38 -12.25 7.01
N PHE A 104 -2.80 -11.42 6.15
CA PHE A 104 -3.57 -10.76 5.11
C PHE A 104 -4.04 -11.80 4.09
N GLY A 105 -5.30 -12.20 4.19
CA GLY A 105 -5.87 -13.27 3.37
C GLY A 105 -5.99 -12.98 1.86
N LEU A 106 -5.78 -11.72 1.44
CA LEU A 106 -5.75 -11.33 0.04
C LEU A 106 -4.68 -10.27 -0.20
N TRP A 107 -3.78 -10.56 -1.15
CA TRP A 107 -2.76 -9.64 -1.62
C TRP A 107 -3.11 -9.15 -3.02
N LEU A 108 -3.30 -7.84 -3.16
CA LEU A 108 -3.56 -7.19 -4.44
C LEU A 108 -2.33 -6.39 -4.87
N SER A 109 -1.58 -6.92 -5.81
CA SER A 109 -0.39 -6.28 -6.37
C SER A 109 -0.75 -5.37 -7.54
N PHE A 110 -0.30 -4.11 -7.49
CA PHE A 110 -0.42 -3.16 -8.59
C PHE A 110 0.88 -3.11 -9.39
N TYR A 111 0.88 -3.73 -10.56
CA TYR A 111 2.03 -3.69 -11.47
C TYR A 111 1.97 -2.44 -12.35
N GLN A 112 3.14 -1.93 -12.75
CA GLN A 112 3.17 -0.93 -13.82
C GLN A 112 2.62 -1.54 -15.10
N GLY A 113 1.48 -1.01 -15.57
CA GLY A 113 0.87 -1.41 -16.83
C GLY A 113 1.76 -1.13 -18.04
N SER A 114 1.40 -1.75 -19.16
CA SER A 114 2.05 -1.47 -20.44
C SER A 114 1.82 -0.02 -20.89
N PHE A 115 2.56 0.44 -21.91
CA PHE A 115 2.22 1.72 -22.55
C PHE A 115 0.80 1.71 -23.10
N ALA A 116 0.30 0.57 -23.57
CA ALA A 116 -1.08 0.46 -24.04
C ALA A 116 -2.07 0.72 -22.90
N ASP A 117 -1.83 0.19 -21.70
CA ASP A 117 -2.72 0.43 -20.54
C ASP A 117 -2.66 1.87 -20.06
N TYR A 118 -1.47 2.47 -20.08
CA TYR A 118 -1.31 3.90 -19.82
C TYR A 118 -2.10 4.76 -20.81
N LEU A 119 -2.01 4.46 -22.11
CA LEU A 119 -2.73 5.19 -23.15
C LEU A 119 -4.25 5.03 -23.04
N LYS A 120 -4.76 3.86 -22.63
CA LYS A 120 -6.19 3.71 -22.32
C LYS A 120 -6.66 4.68 -21.23
N ILE A 121 -5.84 4.91 -20.20
CA ILE A 121 -6.16 5.88 -19.14
C ILE A 121 -6.12 7.31 -19.68
N VAL A 122 -5.15 7.61 -20.55
CA VAL A 122 -5.09 8.92 -21.24
C VAL A 122 -6.34 9.13 -22.09
N ASP A 123 -6.74 8.12 -22.89
CA ASP A 123 -7.95 8.19 -23.70
C ASP A 123 -9.21 8.35 -22.87
N PHE A 124 -9.28 7.72 -21.70
CA PHE A 124 -10.37 7.92 -20.74
C PHE A 124 -10.49 9.38 -20.30
N TYR A 125 -9.37 10.03 -19.96
CA TYR A 125 -9.37 11.45 -19.59
C TYR A 125 -9.70 12.37 -20.77
N PHE A 126 -9.23 12.04 -21.97
CA PHE A 126 -9.47 12.79 -23.19
C PHE A 126 -10.64 12.23 -24.00
N LYS A 127 -11.66 11.61 -23.39
CA LYS A 127 -12.73 10.91 -24.12
C LYS A 127 -13.44 11.79 -25.17
N ASP A 128 -13.60 13.09 -24.89
CA ASP A 128 -14.29 14.06 -25.74
C ASP A 128 -13.31 14.85 -26.65
N PHE A 129 -12.04 14.46 -26.69
CA PHE A 129 -11.02 15.11 -27.54
C PHE A 129 -11.25 14.80 -29.02
N VAL A 130 -11.35 15.86 -29.83
CA VAL A 130 -11.67 15.82 -31.27
C VAL A 130 -10.42 15.96 -32.17
N GLY A 131 -9.24 16.18 -31.58
CA GLY A 131 -7.98 16.34 -32.31
C GLY A 131 -7.29 15.03 -32.69
N ASP A 132 -6.04 15.14 -33.15
CA ASP A 132 -5.23 13.99 -33.55
C ASP A 132 -4.83 13.13 -32.34
N ARG A 133 -5.46 11.96 -32.23
CA ARG A 133 -5.19 10.96 -31.18
C ARG A 133 -3.76 10.41 -31.26
N GLY A 134 -3.19 10.26 -32.44
CA GLY A 134 -1.83 9.80 -32.62
C GLY A 134 -0.84 10.78 -31.99
N MET A 135 -1.02 12.07 -32.27
CA MET A 135 -0.20 13.13 -31.67
C MET A 135 -0.39 13.21 -30.15
N LEU A 136 -1.64 13.10 -29.65
CA LEU A 136 -1.92 13.05 -28.22
C LEU A 136 -1.18 11.89 -27.53
N HIS A 137 -1.20 10.70 -28.14
CA HIS A 137 -0.53 9.52 -27.60
C HIS A 137 0.98 9.67 -27.59
N GLU A 138 1.59 10.23 -28.64
CA GLU A 138 3.03 10.49 -28.68
C GLU A 138 3.45 11.48 -27.59
N LEU A 139 2.70 12.58 -27.41
CA LEU A 139 2.93 13.53 -26.31
C LEU A 139 2.79 12.85 -24.94
N ALA A 140 1.76 12.01 -24.77
CA ALA A 140 1.56 11.28 -23.53
C ALA A 140 2.69 10.28 -23.23
N LYS A 141 3.21 9.59 -24.25
CA LYS A 141 4.37 8.68 -24.13
C LYS A 141 5.62 9.44 -23.71
N GLN A 142 5.93 10.56 -24.37
CA GLN A 142 7.06 11.42 -24.03
C GLN A 142 6.95 11.93 -22.57
N TYR A 143 5.75 12.36 -22.17
CA TYR A 143 5.49 12.81 -20.81
C TYR A 143 5.72 11.70 -19.76
N ALA A 144 5.27 10.47 -20.05
CA ALA A 144 5.49 9.32 -19.18
C ALA A 144 6.97 8.92 -19.09
N GLN A 145 7.70 8.97 -20.22
CA GLN A 145 9.14 8.68 -20.27
C GLN A 145 9.95 9.69 -19.45
N LEU A 146 9.67 10.99 -19.59
CA LEU A 146 10.34 12.04 -18.81
C LEU A 146 10.17 11.87 -17.30
N ARG A 147 9.02 11.34 -16.87
CA ARG A 147 8.72 11.08 -15.45
C ARG A 147 9.07 9.67 -14.99
N ALA A 148 9.62 8.83 -15.87
CA ALA A 148 9.88 7.41 -15.62
C ALA A 148 8.69 6.66 -15.00
N SER A 149 7.46 7.04 -15.34
CA SER A 149 6.24 6.51 -14.70
C SER A 149 5.06 6.46 -15.65
N ARG A 150 4.34 5.33 -15.64
CA ARG A 150 3.15 5.06 -16.47
C ARG A 150 1.89 4.88 -15.62
N SER A 151 1.89 5.45 -14.43
CA SER A 151 0.77 5.33 -13.49
C SER A 151 -0.45 6.14 -13.94
N GLY A 152 -1.62 5.80 -13.39
CA GLY A 152 -2.82 6.63 -13.55
C GLY A 152 -2.64 8.05 -13.00
N ARG A 153 -1.78 8.23 -11.97
CA ARG A 153 -1.39 9.55 -11.47
C ARG A 153 -0.64 10.33 -12.56
N THR A 154 0.28 9.70 -13.28
CA THR A 154 0.99 10.33 -14.41
C THR A 154 0.04 10.70 -15.53
N ALA A 155 -0.89 9.82 -15.90
CA ALA A 155 -1.89 10.10 -16.94
C ALA A 155 -2.80 11.28 -16.55
N ARG A 156 -3.25 11.35 -15.29
CA ARG A 156 -4.02 12.50 -14.78
C ARG A 156 -3.21 13.79 -14.85
N GLN A 157 -1.94 13.75 -14.47
CA GLN A 157 -1.05 14.93 -14.52
C GLN A 157 -0.79 15.39 -15.97
N PHE A 158 -0.65 14.44 -16.91
CA PHE A 158 -0.61 14.75 -18.34
C PHE A 158 -1.91 15.45 -18.76
N TYR A 159 -3.08 14.87 -18.46
CA TYR A 159 -4.37 15.48 -18.76
C TYR A 159 -4.48 16.92 -18.23
N LEU A 160 -4.20 17.14 -16.94
CA LEU A 160 -4.25 18.47 -16.34
C LEU A 160 -3.30 19.47 -17.00
N SER A 161 -2.15 19.02 -17.49
CA SER A 161 -1.13 19.88 -18.10
C SER A 161 -1.42 20.24 -19.56
N TYR A 162 -2.26 19.44 -20.24
CA TYR A 162 -2.45 19.49 -21.68
C TYR A 162 -3.90 19.71 -22.13
N LYS A 163 -4.91 19.48 -21.27
CA LYS A 163 -6.34 19.61 -21.62
C LYS A 163 -6.75 20.95 -22.22
N ASP A 164 -6.03 22.02 -21.91
CA ASP A 164 -6.31 23.38 -22.38
C ASP A 164 -5.31 23.84 -23.47
N LYS A 165 -4.32 23.01 -23.81
CA LYS A 165 -3.22 23.33 -24.75
C LYS A 165 -3.33 22.61 -26.09
N ILE A 166 -4.21 21.61 -26.18
CA ILE A 166 -4.42 20.77 -27.37
C ILE A 166 -5.89 20.82 -27.74
#